data_AF-A0A7I7WKD3-F1
#
_entry.id   AF-A0A7I7WKD3-F1
#
_cell.length_a   1.000
_cell.length_b   1.000
_cell.length_c   1.000
_cell.angle_alpha   90.00
_cell.angle_beta   90.00
_cell.angle_gamma   90.00
#
_symmetry.space_group_name_H-M   'P 1'
#
loop_
_entity.id
_entity.type
_entity.pdbx_description
1 polymer ?
#
loop_
_entity_poly.entity_id
_entity_poly.type
_entity_poly.pdbx_seq_one_letter_code
_entity_poly.pdbx_strand_id
1 'polypeptide(L)'
;MIGLSRSTWHYRRKPRPRVSNPVPQKDRAYPARICAGDRVVIQDKIITGWQAGTSVDHSFAAAWDDGVMLASRRSWWRIAAAIVDQSARPICPTRSTNKIPRPAPVLKATGPQQIWSWDITDLRTRGGAWRSRRTR
;
A
#
# COMPACT_ATOMS: atom_id res chain seq x y z
N MET A 1 -42.19 20.52 6.76
CA MET A 1 -41.07 20.25 7.68
C MET A 1 -39.76 20.34 6.88
N ILE A 2 -38.80 21.21 7.25
CA ILE A 2 -37.75 21.73 6.33
C ILE A 2 -36.56 20.75 6.10
N GLY A 3 -36.72 19.43 6.26
CA GLY A 3 -35.67 18.43 5.97
C GLY A 3 -34.32 18.60 6.72
N LEU A 4 -34.24 19.50 7.70
CA LEU A 4 -33.02 19.87 8.41
C LEU A 4 -33.05 19.31 9.83
N SER A 5 -31.93 18.72 10.27
CA SER A 5 -31.79 18.31 11.66
C SER A 5 -31.83 19.53 12.61
N ARG A 6 -32.38 19.34 13.81
CA ARG A 6 -32.47 20.40 14.85
C ARG A 6 -31.10 21.00 15.18
N SER A 7 -30.04 20.18 15.17
CA SER A 7 -28.66 20.63 15.43
C SER A 7 -28.15 21.56 14.33
N THR A 8 -28.40 21.23 13.05
CA THR A 8 -27.98 22.07 11.92
C THR A 8 -28.70 23.41 11.94
N TRP A 9 -30.00 23.42 12.23
CA TRP A 9 -30.77 24.66 12.36
C TRP A 9 -30.26 25.55 13.51
N HIS A 10 -29.96 24.95 14.67
CA HIS A 10 -29.39 25.66 15.83
C HIS A 10 -28.06 26.35 15.48
N TYR A 11 -27.11 25.63 14.85
CA TYR A 11 -25.80 26.21 14.51
C TYR A 11 -25.85 27.21 13.35
N ARG A 12 -26.85 27.14 12.47
CA ARG A 12 -27.08 28.17 11.44
C ARG A 12 -27.65 29.46 12.05
N ARG A 13 -28.54 29.35 13.04
CA ARG A 13 -29.18 30.49 13.69
C ARG A 13 -28.30 31.13 14.78
N LYS A 14 -27.43 30.34 15.42
CA LYS A 14 -26.43 30.80 16.40
C LYS A 14 -25.04 30.28 15.98
N PRO A 15 -24.42 30.89 14.96
CA PRO A 15 -23.11 30.47 14.50
C PRO A 15 -22.08 30.63 15.61
N ARG A 16 -21.20 29.63 15.75
CA ARG A 16 -20.05 29.73 16.65
C ARG A 16 -19.15 30.86 16.17
N PRO A 17 -18.49 31.60 17.09
CA PRO A 17 -17.52 32.62 16.71
C PRO A 17 -16.47 32.00 15.78
N ARG A 18 -16.20 32.67 14.66
CA ARG A 18 -15.21 32.19 13.69
C ARG A 18 -13.83 32.21 14.33
N VAL A 19 -13.15 31.07 14.30
CA VAL A 19 -11.73 31.01 14.60
C VAL A 19 -10.99 31.77 13.49
N SER A 20 -10.11 32.70 13.86
CA SER A 20 -9.41 33.57 12.91
C SER A 20 -8.50 32.82 11.94
N ASN A 21 -7.85 31.74 12.42
CA ASN A 21 -7.03 30.86 11.60
C ASN A 21 -7.36 29.38 11.91
N PRO A 22 -8.45 28.83 11.33
CA PRO A 22 -8.85 27.46 11.60
C PRO A 22 -7.87 26.48 10.94
N VAL A 23 -7.33 25.54 11.71
CA VAL A 23 -6.48 24.47 11.17
C VAL A 23 -7.30 23.63 10.18
N PRO A 24 -6.91 23.59 8.88
CA PRO A 24 -7.59 22.78 7.88
C PRO A 24 -7.60 21.31 8.31
N GLN A 25 -8.67 20.58 7.97
CA GLN A 25 -8.83 19.18 8.40
C GLN A 25 -7.63 18.30 8.01
N LYS A 26 -7.02 18.55 6.85
CA LYS A 26 -5.82 17.84 6.35
C LYS A 26 -4.56 18.02 7.22
N ASP A 27 -4.50 19.12 7.97
CA ASP A 27 -3.32 19.55 8.73
C ASP A 27 -3.42 19.18 10.21
N ARG A 28 -4.62 18.81 10.68
CA ARG A 28 -4.86 18.40 12.07
C ARG A 28 -4.05 17.15 12.43
N ALA A 29 -3.42 17.19 13.59
CA ALA A 29 -2.77 16.03 14.18
C ALA A 29 -3.83 15.08 14.78
N TYR A 30 -3.65 13.79 14.58
CA TYR A 30 -4.40 12.72 15.24
C TYR A 30 -3.43 11.58 15.59
N PRO A 31 -3.69 10.77 16.64
CA PRO A 31 -2.71 9.81 17.14
C PRO A 31 -2.21 8.79 16.11
N ALA A 32 -3.08 8.37 15.19
CA ALA A 32 -2.73 7.44 14.11
C ALA A 32 -2.11 8.12 12.87
N ARG A 33 -1.75 9.40 12.95
CA ARG A 33 -1.11 10.12 11.84
C ARG A 33 0.36 9.73 11.79
N ILE A 34 0.83 9.34 10.61
CA ILE A 34 2.24 9.04 10.37
C ILE A 34 3.05 10.30 10.69
N CYS A 35 4.04 10.16 11.56
CA CYS A 35 4.87 11.29 11.97
C CYS A 35 5.74 11.79 10.80
N ALA A 36 6.26 13.01 10.90
CA ALA A 36 7.07 13.57 9.82
C ALA A 36 8.35 12.74 9.56
N GLY A 37 8.98 12.21 10.61
CA GLY A 37 10.17 11.36 10.51
C GLY A 37 9.91 10.08 9.71
N ASP A 38 8.87 9.33 10.07
CA ASP A 38 8.52 8.09 9.35
C ASP A 38 8.19 8.36 7.88
N ARG A 39 7.60 9.53 7.56
CA ARG A 39 7.31 9.90 6.17
C ARG A 39 8.58 10.10 5.36
N VAL A 40 9.60 10.72 5.95
CA VAL A 40 10.92 10.88 5.32
C VAL A 40 11.56 9.51 5.07
N VAL A 41 11.56 8.63 6.08
CA VAL A 41 12.11 7.27 5.94
C VAL A 41 11.39 6.48 4.85
N ILE A 42 10.06 6.55 4.79
CA ILE A 42 9.28 5.90 3.73
C ILE A 42 9.62 6.49 2.36
N GLN A 43 9.73 7.82 2.27
CA GLN A 43 10.08 8.50 1.02
C GLN A 43 11.47 8.06 0.53
N ASP A 44 12.48 8.01 1.40
CA ASP A 44 13.83 7.58 1.04
C ASP A 44 13.87 6.12 0.56
N LYS A 45 13.10 5.23 1.22
CA LYS A 45 12.96 3.84 0.77
C LYS A 45 12.32 3.73 -0.61
N ILE A 46 11.30 4.56 -0.90
CA ILE A 46 10.65 4.61 -2.21
C ILE A 46 11.63 5.13 -3.27
N ILE A 47 12.35 6.21 -3.00
CA ILE A 47 13.32 6.78 -3.94
C ILE A 47 14.44 5.79 -4.22
N THR A 48 15.02 5.18 -3.17
CA THR A 48 16.04 4.12 -3.31
C THR A 48 15.49 2.96 -4.14
N GLY A 49 14.25 2.56 -3.88
CA GLY A 49 13.55 1.54 -4.65
C GLY A 49 13.42 1.89 -6.13
N TRP A 50 13.01 3.12 -6.45
CA TRP A 50 12.92 3.62 -7.82
C TRP A 50 14.26 3.62 -8.55
N GLN A 51 15.33 4.08 -7.90
CA GLN A 51 16.68 4.03 -8.47
C GLN A 51 17.15 2.60 -8.74
N ALA A 52 16.72 1.64 -7.92
CA ALA A 52 16.96 0.21 -8.13
C ALA A 52 15.98 -0.45 -9.14
N GLY A 53 15.08 0.31 -9.76
CA GLY A 53 14.10 -0.20 -10.72
C GLY A 53 12.93 -0.97 -10.09
N THR A 54 12.70 -0.82 -8.78
CA THR A 54 11.62 -1.49 -8.04
C THR A 54 10.41 -0.58 -7.83
N SER A 55 9.21 -1.17 -7.83
CA SER A 55 7.97 -0.42 -7.64
C SER A 55 7.71 -0.10 -6.17
N VAL A 56 6.80 0.86 -5.90
CA VAL A 56 6.39 1.22 -4.53
C VAL A 56 5.92 0.01 -3.72
N ASP A 57 5.17 -0.90 -4.36
CA ASP A 57 4.70 -2.13 -3.70
C ASP A 57 5.85 -3.09 -3.37
N HIS A 58 6.87 -3.16 -4.23
CA HIS A 58 8.06 -3.95 -3.95
C HIS A 58 8.87 -3.32 -2.82
N SER A 59 9.10 -2.01 -2.82
CA SER A 59 9.79 -1.32 -1.71
C SER A 59 9.06 -1.51 -0.37
N PHE A 60 7.72 -1.51 -0.39
CA PHE A 60 6.90 -1.84 0.78
C PHE A 60 7.10 -3.30 1.22
N ALA A 61 7.07 -4.26 0.30
CA ALA A 61 7.27 -5.68 0.61
C ALA A 61 8.67 -5.96 1.15
N ALA A 62 9.72 -5.36 0.55
CA ALA A 62 11.09 -5.49 1.04
C ALA A 62 11.23 -4.94 2.47
N ALA A 63 10.69 -3.75 2.74
CA ALA A 63 10.68 -3.20 4.10
C ALA A 63 9.89 -4.08 5.08
N TRP A 64 8.80 -4.71 4.62
CA TRP A 64 8.06 -5.66 5.42
C TRP A 64 8.86 -6.93 5.74
N ASP A 65 9.55 -7.48 4.74
CA ASP A 65 10.39 -8.67 4.89
C ASP A 65 11.56 -8.40 5.85
N ASP A 66 12.07 -7.15 5.89
CA ASP A 66 13.03 -6.66 6.88
C ASP A 66 12.43 -6.42 8.28
N GLY A 67 11.12 -6.65 8.48
CA GLY A 67 10.40 -6.43 9.74
C GLY A 67 10.06 -4.96 10.04
N VAL A 68 10.21 -4.06 9.07
CA VAL A 68 10.02 -2.61 9.25
C VAL A 68 8.60 -2.19 8.83
N MET A 69 7.74 -1.96 9.83
CA MET A 69 6.34 -1.56 9.64
C MET A 69 6.10 -0.08 10.00
N LEU A 70 6.37 0.82 9.05
CA LEU A 70 6.22 2.28 9.27
C LEU A 70 4.80 2.78 9.00
N ALA A 71 4.08 2.16 8.05
CA ALA A 71 2.73 2.56 7.68
C ALA A 71 2.03 1.52 6.80
N SER A 72 0.72 1.66 6.64
CA SER A 72 -0.05 0.83 5.69
C SER A 72 0.44 0.98 4.25
N ARG A 73 0.27 -0.08 3.44
CA ARG A 73 0.55 -0.05 1.99
C ARG A 73 -0.10 1.13 1.26
N ARG A 74 -1.34 1.51 1.63
CA ARG A 74 -2.03 2.65 1.00
C ARG A 74 -1.32 3.98 1.32
N SER A 75 -0.78 4.11 2.53
CA SER A 75 -0.02 5.28 2.96
C SER A 75 1.27 5.45 2.17
N TRP A 76 1.97 4.36 1.88
CA TRP A 76 3.15 4.38 1.00
C TRP A 76 2.81 4.97 -0.37
N TRP A 77 1.72 4.52 -1.00
CA TRP A 77 1.24 5.11 -2.25
C TRP A 77 0.84 6.59 -2.14
N ARG A 78 0.30 7.01 -1.00
CA ARG A 78 -0.01 8.44 -0.78
C ARG A 78 1.26 9.29 -0.65
N ILE A 79 2.31 8.75 -0.03
CA ILE A 79 3.60 9.41 0.10
C ILE A 79 4.31 9.45 -1.26
N ALA A 80 4.34 8.33 -1.99
CA ALA A 80 4.88 8.25 -3.34
C ALA A 80 4.27 9.30 -4.29
N ALA A 81 2.94 9.46 -4.25
CA ALA A 81 2.23 10.45 -5.07
C ALA A 81 2.54 11.91 -4.69
N ALA A 82 3.09 12.15 -3.49
CA ALA A 82 3.51 13.48 -3.04
C ALA A 82 4.97 13.80 -3.37
N ILE A 83 5.74 12.83 -3.88
CA ILE A 83 7.13 13.06 -4.33
C ILE A 83 7.09 13.86 -5.64
N VAL A 84 7.82 14.97 -5.68
CA VAL A 84 7.86 15.90 -6.82
C VAL A 84 8.56 15.26 -8.01
N ASP A 85 9.74 14.68 -7.78
CA ASP A 85 10.49 13.98 -8.82
C ASP A 85 10.06 12.51 -8.91
N GLN A 86 9.36 12.19 -10.00
CA GLN A 86 8.94 10.82 -10.32
C GLN A 86 9.66 10.27 -11.56
N SER A 87 10.74 10.92 -12.02
CA SER A 87 11.46 10.52 -13.24
C SER A 87 12.07 9.13 -13.14
N ALA A 88 12.56 8.76 -11.95
CA ALA A 88 13.14 7.45 -11.66
C ALA A 88 12.08 6.35 -11.45
N ARG A 89 10.79 6.70 -11.43
CA ARG A 89 9.73 5.72 -11.15
C ARG A 89 9.67 4.68 -12.27
N PRO A 90 9.85 3.38 -11.96
CA PRO A 90 9.82 2.35 -12.99
C PRO A 90 8.40 2.23 -13.57
N ILE A 91 8.31 2.22 -14.88
CA ILE A 91 7.08 1.94 -15.61
C ILE A 91 6.85 0.43 -15.51
N CYS A 92 5.83 0.03 -14.73
CA CYS A 92 5.48 -1.38 -14.65
C CYS A 92 4.97 -1.84 -16.03
N PRO A 93 5.60 -2.82 -16.70
CA PRO A 93 5.13 -3.28 -17.99
C PRO A 93 3.75 -3.94 -17.81
N THR A 94 2.74 -3.38 -18.48
CA THR A 94 1.34 -3.87 -18.43
C THR A 94 1.16 -5.23 -19.10
N ARG A 95 2.14 -5.68 -19.89
CA ARG A 95 2.18 -7.00 -20.51
C ARG A 95 3.48 -7.69 -20.14
N SER A 96 3.39 -8.99 -19.86
CA SER A 96 4.58 -9.84 -19.77
C SER A 96 5.35 -9.74 -21.08
N THR A 97 6.49 -9.06 -21.06
CA THR A 97 7.42 -9.01 -22.20
C THR A 97 8.16 -10.34 -22.36
N ASN A 98 8.10 -11.19 -21.33
CA ASN A 98 8.74 -12.50 -21.32
C ASN A 98 7.86 -13.49 -22.09
N LYS A 99 8.15 -13.61 -23.41
CA LYS A 99 7.53 -14.58 -24.32
C LYS A 99 8.22 -15.94 -24.30
N ILE A 100 9.36 -16.05 -23.61
CA ILE A 100 10.15 -17.27 -23.58
C ILE A 100 9.53 -18.22 -22.54
N PRO A 101 9.12 -19.44 -22.91
CA PRO A 101 8.66 -20.44 -21.96
C PRO A 101 9.78 -20.73 -20.96
N ARG A 102 9.49 -20.65 -19.66
CA ARG A 102 10.46 -21.07 -18.65
C ARG A 102 10.60 -22.60 -18.71
N PRO A 103 11.82 -23.15 -18.79
CA PRO A 103 12.02 -24.59 -18.79
C PRO A 103 11.50 -25.17 -17.47
N ALA A 104 10.76 -26.27 -17.56
CA ALA A 104 10.29 -26.99 -16.39
C ALA A 104 11.49 -27.61 -15.64
N PRO A 105 11.53 -27.54 -14.30
CA PRO A 105 12.58 -28.19 -13.53
C PRO A 105 12.45 -29.71 -13.65
N VAL A 106 13.56 -30.39 -13.99
CA VAL A 106 13.64 -31.86 -14.04
C VAL A 106 14.33 -32.33 -12.76
N LEU A 107 13.61 -33.09 -11.92
CA LEU A 107 14.09 -33.59 -10.63
C LEU A 107 13.98 -35.11 -10.60
N LYS A 108 14.96 -35.81 -10.00
CA LYS A 108 14.98 -37.27 -9.86
C LYS A 108 14.97 -37.67 -8.38
N ALA A 109 13.94 -38.43 -7.96
CA ALA A 109 13.88 -39.03 -6.63
C ALA A 109 14.37 -40.49 -6.69
N THR A 110 15.20 -40.89 -5.74
CA THR A 110 15.64 -42.27 -5.48
C THR A 110 14.90 -42.93 -4.32
N GLY A 111 14.06 -42.18 -3.60
CA GLY A 111 13.27 -42.66 -2.46
C GLY A 111 12.08 -41.75 -2.12
N PRO A 112 11.18 -42.20 -1.24
CA PRO A 112 10.01 -41.41 -0.85
C PRO A 112 10.42 -40.13 -0.11
N GLN A 113 9.59 -39.08 -0.21
CA GLN A 113 9.76 -37.78 0.46
C GLN A 113 10.94 -36.92 -0.01
N GLN A 114 11.59 -37.23 -1.13
CA GLN A 114 12.74 -36.45 -1.63
C GLN A 114 12.38 -35.27 -2.53
N ILE A 115 11.21 -35.30 -3.20
CA ILE A 115 10.74 -34.21 -4.07
C ILE A 115 9.36 -33.80 -3.63
N TRP A 116 9.19 -32.49 -3.43
CA TRP A 116 7.95 -31.88 -2.99
C TRP A 116 7.55 -30.84 -4.03
N SER A 117 6.36 -31.00 -4.61
CA SER A 117 5.72 -29.96 -5.40
C SER A 117 4.60 -29.33 -4.57
N TRP A 118 4.41 -28.03 -4.77
CA TRP A 118 3.29 -27.29 -4.22
C TRP A 118 2.74 -26.38 -5.30
N ASP A 119 1.43 -26.18 -5.29
CA ASP A 119 0.74 -25.29 -6.22
C ASP A 119 -0.18 -24.36 -5.43
N ILE A 120 -0.41 -23.16 -5.94
CA ILE A 120 -1.41 -22.24 -5.38
C ILE A 120 -2.62 -22.26 -6.30
N THR A 121 -3.69 -22.88 -5.80
CA THR A 121 -4.99 -22.82 -6.47
C THR A 121 -5.81 -21.68 -5.89
N ASP A 122 -6.19 -20.71 -6.72
CA ASP A 122 -7.14 -19.66 -6.33
C ASP A 122 -8.55 -20.27 -6.24
N LEU A 123 -9.05 -20.44 -5.01
CA LEU A 123 -10.40 -20.93 -4.78
C LEU A 123 -11.42 -19.80 -4.88
N ARG A 124 -12.44 -20.03 -5.71
CA ARG A 124 -13.46 -19.03 -6.02
C ARG A 124 -14.64 -19.14 -5.05
N THR A 125 -14.66 -18.29 -4.02
CA THR A 125 -15.79 -18.19 -3.08
C THR A 125 -16.93 -17.32 -3.64
N ARG A 126 -18.20 -17.68 -3.35
CA ARG A 126 -19.39 -16.82 -3.58
C ARG A 126 -19.26 -15.53 -2.75
N GLY A 127 -18.67 -14.49 -3.33
CA GLY A 127 -18.47 -13.19 -2.67
C GLY A 127 -17.19 -12.44 -3.04
N GLY A 128 -16.29 -13.04 -3.81
CA GLY A 128 -15.04 -12.41 -4.25
C GLY A 128 -13.81 -13.03 -3.59
N ALA A 129 -12.75 -13.20 -4.39
CA ALA A 129 -11.54 -13.92 -3.99
C ALA A 129 -10.78 -13.16 -2.90
N TRP A 130 -10.71 -13.74 -1.70
CA TRP A 130 -9.84 -13.27 -0.62
C TRP A 130 -8.45 -13.89 -0.79
N ARG A 131 -7.46 -13.04 -1.04
CA ARG A 131 -6.05 -13.44 -1.15
C ARG A 131 -5.41 -13.42 0.24
N SER A 132 -5.41 -14.53 0.98
CA SER A 132 -4.61 -14.67 2.19
C SER A 132 -3.29 -15.39 1.86
N ARG A 133 -2.19 -14.63 1.84
CA ARG A 133 -0.84 -15.16 1.75
C ARG A 133 -0.49 -15.74 3.13
N ARG A 134 -0.42 -17.06 3.26
CA ARG A 134 0.06 -17.73 4.47
C ARG A 134 1.35 -18.46 4.10
N THR A 135 2.48 -17.85 4.44
CA THR A 135 3.82 -18.43 4.42
C THR A 135 3.86 -19.58 5.44
N ARG A 136 4.55 -20.66 5.07
CA ARG A 136 4.75 -21.86 5.90
C ARG A 136 5.49 -21.54 7.19
#